data_AF-A0A382PMJ6-F1
#
_entry.id   AF-A0A382PMJ6-F1
#
_cell.length_a   1.000
_cell.length_b   1.000
_cell.length_c   1.000
_cell.angle_alpha   90.00
_cell.angle_beta   90.00
_cell.angle_gamma   90.00
#
_symmetry.space_group_name_H-M   'P 1'
#
loop_
_entity.id
_entity.type
_entity.pdbx_description
1 polymer ?
#
loop_
_entity_poly.entity_id
_entity_poly.type
_entity_poly.pdbx_seq_one_letter_code
_entity_poly.pdbx_strand_id
1 'polypeptide(L)'
;WPVVEGEDPTAKVAEFRLSGFEGDAKPRVFDVSTSAELREIVDFDFDAAAGAVVFQDRFGIGQPPLYLVTTPTRFRRPTAISVEQAAGLRSRDNGAEYVIITHPDFAAAADKLAAWRAQDDRFGEALTTMVVDVEDIYAEFSGGMLDPMAIRSFVNYAVDNWNPAPFFVLLIGDGTYDYKNNSGSSHANWMPAFQDGISTYDEWYVRIEGQDVFPDLAIGRLPVQSAQQAEGLVDKLIDYDRQPEVGPWQTRMLLVSDDLTNPSDPNDLEPFFLRDAEIMARFFVPEDLDLVKLYIARFPMEGRTKPKARDEFIRRFNEGSLILTYVGHGNPEVLAHEQMFV
;
A
#
# COMPACT_ATOMS: atom_id res chain seq x y z
N TRP A 1 -35.21 -12.74 16.11
CA TRP A 1 -36.40 -13.60 16.30
C TRP A 1 -36.51 -13.95 17.77
N PRO A 2 -37.45 -13.37 18.54
CA PRO A 2 -37.51 -13.65 19.97
C PRO A 2 -38.03 -15.07 20.19
N VAL A 3 -37.39 -15.79 21.11
CA VAL A 3 -37.74 -17.16 21.49
C VAL A 3 -38.61 -17.09 22.74
N VAL A 4 -39.71 -17.86 22.77
CA VAL A 4 -40.47 -18.13 23.98
C VAL A 4 -39.70 -19.19 24.77
N GLU A 5 -39.48 -18.94 26.05
CA GLU A 5 -38.69 -19.80 26.95
C GLU A 5 -39.32 -21.22 27.03
N GLY A 6 -38.55 -22.26 26.66
CA GLY A 6 -38.96 -23.68 26.80
C GLY A 6 -39.01 -24.54 25.54
N GLU A 7 -38.77 -23.99 24.34
CA GLU A 7 -38.67 -24.79 23.09
C GLU A 7 -37.26 -25.35 22.86
N ASP A 8 -37.17 -26.57 22.33
CA ASP A 8 -35.91 -27.20 21.90
C ASP A 8 -35.23 -26.31 20.84
N PRO A 9 -34.04 -25.75 21.14
CA PRO A 9 -33.36 -24.81 20.28
C PRO A 9 -32.80 -25.43 18.98
N THR A 10 -32.85 -26.76 18.84
CA THR A 10 -32.22 -27.50 17.73
C THR A 10 -33.13 -27.81 16.53
N ALA A 11 -34.40 -27.37 16.52
CA ALA A 11 -35.39 -27.95 15.60
C ALA A 11 -36.39 -26.98 14.96
N LYS A 12 -36.03 -25.72 14.66
CA LYS A 12 -36.93 -24.85 13.86
C LYS A 12 -36.67 -25.04 12.38
N VAL A 13 -37.68 -25.56 11.67
CA VAL A 13 -37.75 -25.57 10.21
C VAL A 13 -38.36 -24.23 9.78
N ALA A 14 -37.70 -23.51 8.87
CA ALA A 14 -38.29 -22.34 8.23
C ALA A 14 -38.47 -22.61 6.74
N GLU A 15 -39.53 -22.05 6.17
CA GLU A 15 -39.74 -22.01 4.73
C GLU A 15 -39.37 -20.64 4.18
N PHE A 16 -38.57 -20.65 3.11
CA PHE A 16 -38.13 -19.47 2.41
C PHE A 16 -38.80 -19.44 1.04
N ARG A 17 -39.37 -18.28 0.70
CA ARG A 17 -40.02 -18.05 -0.60
C ARG A 17 -39.36 -16.86 -1.26
N LEU A 18 -38.76 -17.10 -2.42
CA LEU A 18 -38.13 -16.07 -3.24
C LEU A 18 -38.87 -15.96 -4.57
N SER A 19 -38.96 -14.76 -5.11
CA SER A 19 -39.62 -14.46 -6.38
C SER A 19 -38.75 -13.57 -7.25
N GLY A 20 -39.05 -13.52 -8.56
CA GLY A 20 -38.34 -12.66 -9.52
C GLY A 20 -37.24 -13.39 -10.29
N PHE A 21 -37.28 -14.72 -10.35
CA PHE A 21 -36.43 -15.50 -11.24
C PHE A 21 -37.04 -15.50 -12.65
N GLU A 22 -36.32 -14.92 -13.61
CA GLU A 22 -36.75 -14.86 -15.01
C GLU A 22 -36.14 -16.00 -15.84
N GLY A 23 -36.95 -16.56 -16.75
CA GLY A 23 -36.55 -17.60 -17.69
C GLY A 23 -36.63 -19.04 -17.16
N ASP A 24 -36.30 -20.00 -18.03
CA ASP A 24 -36.49 -21.45 -17.77
C ASP A 24 -35.33 -22.11 -17.03
N ALA A 25 -34.27 -21.35 -16.72
CA ALA A 25 -33.07 -21.90 -16.07
C ALA A 25 -33.37 -22.17 -14.59
N LYS A 26 -33.48 -23.45 -14.21
CA LYS A 26 -33.67 -23.87 -12.81
C LYS A 26 -32.61 -23.23 -11.91
N PRO A 27 -33.01 -22.44 -10.89
CA PRO A 27 -32.08 -21.87 -9.91
C PRO A 27 -31.34 -22.96 -9.13
N ARG A 28 -30.24 -22.59 -8.47
CA ARG A 28 -29.54 -23.40 -7.48
C ARG A 28 -29.58 -22.65 -6.15
N VAL A 29 -29.81 -23.39 -5.07
CA VAL A 29 -29.89 -22.86 -3.70
C VAL A 29 -28.65 -23.31 -2.96
N PHE A 30 -27.90 -22.37 -2.40
CA PHE A 30 -26.72 -22.64 -1.59
C PHE A 30 -26.89 -22.04 -0.20
N ASP A 31 -26.52 -22.81 0.81
CA ASP A 31 -26.21 -22.29 2.13
C ASP A 31 -24.75 -21.82 2.13
N VAL A 32 -24.58 -20.52 2.39
CA VAL A 32 -23.30 -19.80 2.42
C VAL A 32 -23.07 -19.18 3.81
N SER A 33 -23.71 -19.74 4.84
CA SER A 33 -23.59 -19.27 6.22
C SER A 33 -22.17 -19.41 6.77
N THR A 34 -21.35 -20.28 6.18
CA THR A 34 -19.93 -20.43 6.52
C THR A 34 -19.08 -20.32 5.26
N SER A 35 -17.92 -19.68 5.35
CA SER A 35 -16.96 -19.60 4.26
C SER A 35 -16.21 -20.92 4.02
N ALA A 36 -16.26 -21.84 4.99
CA ALA A 36 -15.54 -23.12 4.94
C ALA A 36 -16.30 -24.21 4.18
N GLU A 37 -17.63 -24.12 4.08
CA GLU A 37 -18.46 -25.16 3.48
C GLU A 37 -19.57 -24.55 2.62
N LEU A 38 -19.44 -24.66 1.30
CA LEU A 38 -20.52 -24.38 0.37
C LEU A 38 -21.44 -25.61 0.29
N ARG A 39 -22.66 -25.52 0.85
CA ARG A 39 -23.65 -26.60 0.82
C ARG A 39 -24.75 -26.28 -0.17
N GLU A 40 -24.97 -27.13 -1.17
CA GLU A 40 -26.12 -26.99 -2.07
C GLU A 40 -27.37 -27.66 -1.48
N ILE A 41 -28.47 -26.90 -1.42
CA ILE A 41 -29.80 -27.40 -1.09
C ILE A 41 -30.48 -27.82 -2.40
N VAL A 42 -30.61 -29.13 -2.58
CA VAL A 42 -31.23 -29.72 -3.78
C VAL A 42 -32.72 -29.99 -3.63
N ASP A 43 -33.23 -30.00 -2.39
CA ASP A 43 -34.63 -30.23 -2.05
C ASP A 43 -35.38 -28.89 -1.98
N PHE A 44 -35.87 -28.44 -3.13
CA PHE A 44 -36.63 -27.20 -3.27
C PHE A 44 -37.57 -27.27 -4.48
N ASP A 45 -38.64 -26.47 -4.42
CA ASP A 45 -39.58 -26.28 -5.50
C ASP A 45 -39.23 -25.02 -6.30
N PHE A 46 -39.30 -25.13 -7.64
CA PHE A 46 -39.18 -24.00 -8.55
C PHE A 46 -40.37 -23.97 -9.50
N ASP A 47 -41.18 -22.93 -9.40
CA ASP A 47 -42.24 -22.60 -10.36
C ASP A 47 -41.67 -21.63 -11.40
N ALA A 48 -41.37 -22.14 -12.59
CA ALA A 48 -40.85 -21.35 -13.70
C ALA A 48 -41.86 -20.32 -14.24
N ALA A 49 -43.17 -20.59 -14.14
CA ALA A 49 -44.20 -19.68 -14.63
C ALA A 49 -44.38 -18.48 -13.68
N ALA A 50 -44.30 -18.72 -12.37
CA ALA A 50 -44.35 -17.68 -11.35
C ALA A 50 -42.97 -17.05 -11.06
N GLY A 51 -41.88 -17.65 -11.54
CA GLY A 51 -40.52 -17.25 -11.20
C GLY A 51 -40.23 -17.37 -9.70
N ALA A 52 -40.76 -18.41 -9.06
CA ALA A 52 -40.77 -18.58 -7.61
C ALA A 52 -39.95 -19.80 -7.16
N VAL A 53 -39.09 -19.61 -6.16
CA VAL A 53 -38.32 -20.67 -5.50
C VAL A 53 -38.81 -20.81 -4.07
N VAL A 54 -39.11 -22.04 -3.65
CA VAL A 54 -39.51 -22.36 -2.28
C VAL A 54 -38.63 -23.47 -1.75
N PHE A 55 -38.00 -23.26 -0.60
CA PHE A 55 -37.21 -24.29 0.07
C PHE A 55 -37.37 -24.20 1.57
N GLN A 56 -37.03 -25.29 2.25
CA GLN A 56 -37.05 -25.37 3.70
C GLN A 56 -35.66 -25.71 4.23
N ASP A 57 -35.29 -25.11 5.35
CA ASP A 57 -34.05 -25.48 6.03
C ASP A 57 -34.18 -25.38 7.55
N ARG A 58 -33.27 -26.07 8.24
CA ARG A 58 -33.19 -26.14 9.70
C ARG A 58 -31.97 -25.36 10.17
N PHE A 59 -32.17 -24.44 11.10
CA PHE A 59 -31.08 -23.71 11.74
C PHE A 59 -31.34 -23.51 13.22
N GLY A 60 -30.25 -23.43 13.98
CA GLY A 60 -30.30 -23.25 15.44
C GLY A 60 -30.46 -21.79 15.87
N ILE A 61 -30.49 -21.57 17.17
CA ILE A 61 -30.43 -20.23 17.77
C ILE A 61 -29.02 -19.66 17.58
N GLY A 62 -28.90 -18.44 17.04
CA GLY A 62 -27.62 -17.78 16.84
C GLY A 62 -27.63 -16.87 15.62
N GLN A 63 -26.58 -16.94 14.82
CA GLN A 63 -26.48 -16.21 13.56
C GLN A 63 -27.54 -16.73 12.58
N PRO A 64 -28.36 -15.86 11.98
CA PRO A 64 -29.30 -16.27 10.94
C PRO A 64 -28.54 -16.87 9.75
N PRO A 65 -29.06 -17.93 9.12
CA PRO A 65 -28.40 -18.51 7.96
C PRO A 65 -28.39 -17.53 6.78
N LEU A 66 -27.35 -17.60 5.98
CA LEU A 66 -27.21 -16.84 4.74
C LEU A 66 -27.32 -17.79 3.55
N TYR A 67 -28.28 -17.52 2.67
CA TYR A 67 -28.48 -18.31 1.45
C TYR A 67 -28.15 -17.50 0.21
N LEU A 68 -27.56 -18.17 -0.79
CA LEU A 68 -27.41 -17.68 -2.15
C LEU A 68 -28.33 -18.49 -3.07
N VAL A 69 -29.31 -17.84 -3.67
CA VAL A 69 -30.13 -18.44 -4.73
C VAL A 69 -29.80 -17.74 -6.04
N THR A 70 -29.31 -18.50 -7.01
CA THR A 70 -28.85 -17.95 -8.29
C THR A 70 -29.06 -18.93 -9.43
N THR A 71 -29.06 -18.45 -10.67
CA THR A 71 -29.18 -19.30 -11.86
C THR A 71 -27.79 -19.62 -12.43
N PRO A 72 -27.60 -20.80 -13.04
CA PRO A 72 -26.33 -21.14 -13.68
C PRO A 72 -25.86 -20.14 -14.75
N THR A 73 -26.79 -19.38 -15.36
CA THR A 73 -26.47 -18.33 -16.33
C THR A 73 -25.77 -17.12 -15.70
N ARG A 74 -25.83 -16.96 -14.37
CA ARG A 74 -25.16 -15.89 -13.62
C ARG A 74 -23.81 -16.33 -13.06
N PHE A 75 -23.42 -17.60 -13.25
CA PHE A 75 -22.12 -18.09 -12.81
C PHE A 75 -21.01 -17.40 -13.58
N ARG A 76 -20.11 -16.75 -12.83
CA ARG A 76 -18.82 -16.32 -13.37
C ARG A 76 -17.96 -17.55 -13.56
N ARG A 77 -17.23 -17.59 -14.67
CA ARG A 77 -16.18 -18.58 -14.89
C ARG A 77 -14.84 -17.96 -14.52
N PRO A 78 -13.92 -18.73 -13.92
CA PRO A 78 -12.55 -18.25 -13.77
C PRO A 78 -11.98 -17.96 -15.16
N THR A 79 -11.25 -16.84 -15.28
CA THR A 79 -10.60 -16.46 -16.54
C THR A 79 -9.46 -17.42 -16.87
N ALA A 80 -8.78 -17.95 -15.85
CA ALA A 80 -7.71 -18.93 -15.97
C ALA A 80 -7.68 -19.86 -14.74
N ILE A 81 -7.11 -21.04 -14.91
CA ILE A 81 -6.74 -21.98 -13.84
C ILE A 81 -5.35 -22.49 -14.18
N SER A 82 -4.41 -22.32 -13.26
CA SER A 82 -3.03 -22.79 -13.36
C SER A 82 -2.66 -23.62 -12.14
N VAL A 83 -1.64 -24.46 -12.29
CA VAL A 83 -0.97 -25.10 -11.14
C VAL A 83 0.07 -24.13 -10.64
N GLU A 84 -0.03 -23.74 -9.39
CA GLU A 84 0.97 -22.90 -8.73
C GLU A 84 2.21 -23.74 -8.37
N GLN A 85 3.40 -23.22 -8.66
CA GLN A 85 4.66 -23.84 -8.23
C GLN A 85 5.19 -23.04 -7.05
N ALA A 86 5.24 -23.66 -5.87
CA ALA A 86 5.72 -22.97 -4.68
C ALA A 86 7.14 -22.42 -4.91
N ALA A 87 7.29 -21.11 -4.76
CA ALA A 87 8.57 -20.40 -4.83
C ALA A 87 9.51 -20.81 -3.67
N GLY A 88 8.96 -21.39 -2.61
CA GLY A 88 9.70 -21.87 -1.46
C GLY A 88 10.04 -20.76 -0.47
N LEU A 89 9.24 -19.68 -0.43
CA LEU A 89 9.46 -18.56 0.49
C LEU A 89 9.36 -18.99 1.97
N ARG A 90 8.61 -20.06 2.23
CA ARG A 90 8.53 -20.75 3.54
C ARG A 90 9.68 -21.71 3.84
N SER A 91 10.75 -21.72 3.04
CA SER A 91 11.95 -22.49 3.38
C SER A 91 12.75 -21.82 4.48
N ARG A 92 13.25 -22.61 5.44
CA ARG A 92 14.20 -22.13 6.48
C ARG A 92 15.63 -22.05 5.99
N ASP A 93 15.90 -22.56 4.78
CA ASP A 93 17.20 -22.43 4.12
C ASP A 93 17.38 -21.05 3.46
N ASN A 94 16.33 -20.23 3.41
CA ASN A 94 16.39 -18.86 2.92
C ASN A 94 17.04 -17.93 3.95
N GLY A 95 17.61 -16.83 3.45
CA GLY A 95 18.27 -15.81 4.27
C GLY A 95 18.74 -14.63 3.44
N ALA A 96 18.40 -13.41 3.87
CA ALA A 96 18.87 -12.17 3.29
C ALA A 96 18.62 -11.00 4.24
N GLU A 97 19.60 -10.12 4.38
CA GLU A 97 19.49 -8.88 5.17
C GLU A 97 18.72 -7.78 4.42
N TYR A 98 18.78 -7.78 3.08
CA TYR A 98 18.11 -6.82 2.21
C TYR A 98 17.14 -7.54 1.26
N VAL A 99 15.85 -7.49 1.57
CA VAL A 99 14.79 -8.12 0.78
C VAL A 99 14.10 -7.09 -0.09
N ILE A 100 14.15 -7.29 -1.41
CA ILE A 100 13.41 -6.47 -2.37
C ILE A 100 12.15 -7.23 -2.77
N ILE A 101 10.99 -6.73 -2.37
CA ILE A 101 9.69 -7.24 -2.82
C ILE A 101 9.27 -6.44 -4.06
N THR A 102 8.98 -7.12 -5.16
CA THR A 102 8.68 -6.46 -6.44
C THR A 102 7.59 -7.20 -7.21
N HIS A 103 6.90 -6.47 -8.10
CA HIS A 103 6.08 -7.11 -9.13
C HIS A 103 6.95 -7.56 -10.33
N PRO A 104 6.57 -8.62 -11.09
CA PRO A 104 7.34 -9.15 -12.21
C PRO A 104 7.74 -8.08 -13.24
N ASP A 105 6.85 -7.13 -13.52
CA ASP A 105 7.08 -5.96 -14.40
C ASP A 105 8.35 -5.16 -14.08
N PHE A 106 8.85 -5.22 -12.84
CA PHE A 106 10.01 -4.46 -12.38
C PHE A 106 11.19 -5.36 -11.94
N ALA A 107 11.09 -6.67 -12.13
CA ALA A 107 12.10 -7.64 -11.67
C ALA A 107 13.52 -7.31 -12.14
N ALA A 108 13.69 -6.90 -13.41
CA ALA A 108 15.01 -6.54 -13.94
C ALA A 108 15.67 -5.36 -13.20
N ALA A 109 14.88 -4.36 -12.79
CA ALA A 109 15.38 -3.24 -12.00
C ALA A 109 15.68 -3.65 -10.55
N ALA A 110 14.82 -4.50 -9.97
CA ALA A 110 15.03 -5.08 -8.66
C ALA A 110 16.32 -5.91 -8.59
N ASP A 111 16.55 -6.80 -9.56
CA ASP A 111 17.76 -7.61 -9.68
C ASP A 111 19.01 -6.75 -9.82
N LYS A 112 18.94 -5.68 -10.63
CA LYS A 112 20.04 -4.72 -10.79
C LYS A 112 20.40 -4.04 -9.47
N LEU A 113 19.40 -3.62 -8.69
CA LEU A 113 19.63 -3.01 -7.38
C LEU A 113 20.14 -4.03 -6.35
N ALA A 114 19.59 -5.25 -6.33
CA ALA A 114 20.04 -6.34 -5.48
C ALA A 114 21.52 -6.64 -5.73
N ALA A 115 21.91 -6.81 -7.00
CA ALA A 115 23.29 -7.07 -7.39
C ALA A 115 24.23 -5.93 -6.96
N TRP A 116 23.80 -4.67 -7.02
CA TRP A 116 24.57 -3.55 -6.48
C TRP A 116 24.74 -3.64 -4.97
N ARG A 117 23.66 -3.86 -4.22
CA ARG A 117 23.70 -3.94 -2.75
C ARG A 117 24.52 -5.12 -2.25
N ALA A 118 24.54 -6.24 -2.98
CA ALA A 118 25.35 -7.43 -2.68
C ALA A 118 26.86 -7.25 -2.86
N GLN A 119 27.32 -6.10 -3.37
CA GLN A 119 28.74 -5.76 -3.52
C GLN A 119 29.09 -4.39 -2.94
N ASP A 120 28.13 -3.70 -2.32
CA ASP A 120 28.29 -2.35 -1.78
C ASP A 120 28.97 -2.40 -0.41
N ASP A 121 30.26 -2.04 -0.37
CA ASP A 121 31.11 -2.12 0.82
C ASP A 121 31.29 -0.78 1.55
N ARG A 122 30.58 0.28 1.11
CA ARG A 122 30.76 1.65 1.64
C ARG A 122 30.44 1.77 3.13
N PHE A 123 29.61 0.88 3.66
CA PHE A 123 29.16 0.89 5.05
C PHE A 123 29.58 -0.35 5.86
N GLY A 124 30.45 -1.20 5.30
CA GLY A 124 30.89 -2.45 5.96
C GLY A 124 30.88 -3.63 5.00
N GLU A 125 30.58 -4.82 5.54
CA GLU A 125 30.36 -6.02 4.71
C GLU A 125 29.11 -5.82 3.83
N ALA A 126 29.19 -6.24 2.58
CA ALA A 126 28.07 -6.14 1.65
C ALA A 126 26.91 -7.02 2.13
N LEU A 127 25.68 -6.52 1.99
CA LEU A 127 24.49 -7.19 2.48
C LEU A 127 24.17 -8.43 1.65
N THR A 128 23.67 -9.47 2.30
CA THR A 128 22.98 -10.55 1.61
C THR A 128 21.64 -10.03 1.07
N THR A 129 21.36 -10.26 -0.21
CA THR A 129 20.17 -9.72 -0.89
C THR A 129 19.29 -10.82 -1.46
N MET A 130 17.96 -10.62 -1.44
CA MET A 130 17.02 -11.48 -2.14
C MET A 130 15.93 -10.64 -2.80
N VAL A 131 15.66 -10.92 -4.08
CA VAL A 131 14.50 -10.38 -4.80
C VAL A 131 13.37 -11.39 -4.67
N VAL A 132 12.19 -10.91 -4.26
CA VAL A 132 11.01 -11.72 -4.04
C VAL A 132 9.88 -11.17 -4.89
N ASP A 133 9.26 -12.04 -5.68
CA ASP A 133 8.06 -11.71 -6.43
C ASP A 133 6.87 -11.57 -5.45
N VAL A 134 6.14 -10.47 -5.55
CA VAL A 134 4.95 -10.25 -4.73
C VAL A 134 3.82 -11.24 -5.08
N GLU A 135 3.77 -11.76 -6.31
CA GLU A 135 2.81 -12.79 -6.71
C GLU A 135 3.08 -14.11 -5.97
N ASP A 136 4.35 -14.48 -5.76
CA ASP A 136 4.75 -15.65 -4.97
C ASP A 136 4.35 -15.49 -3.50
N ILE A 137 4.45 -14.27 -2.97
CA ILE A 137 3.98 -13.95 -1.62
C ILE A 137 2.47 -14.19 -1.53
N TYR A 138 1.68 -13.69 -2.48
CA TYR A 138 0.23 -13.92 -2.46
C TYR A 138 -0.09 -15.42 -2.58
N ALA A 139 0.57 -16.12 -3.49
CA ALA A 139 0.40 -17.56 -3.67
C ALA A 139 0.62 -18.32 -2.36
N GLU A 140 1.71 -18.06 -1.64
CA GLU A 140 2.05 -18.80 -0.44
C GLU A 140 1.33 -18.31 0.83
N PHE A 141 1.10 -17.01 0.99
CA PHE A 141 0.66 -16.40 2.26
C PHE A 141 -0.82 -15.97 2.31
N SER A 142 -1.51 -15.90 1.18
CA SER A 142 -2.96 -15.59 1.13
C SER A 142 -3.78 -16.56 0.26
N GLY A 143 -3.15 -17.61 -0.28
CA GLY A 143 -3.82 -18.54 -1.19
C GLY A 143 -4.10 -17.91 -2.57
N GLY A 144 -3.20 -17.02 -3.01
CA GLY A 144 -3.29 -16.31 -4.28
C GLY A 144 -4.17 -15.06 -4.27
N MET A 145 -4.67 -14.64 -3.10
CA MET A 145 -5.46 -13.42 -3.00
C MET A 145 -4.55 -12.20 -2.93
N LEU A 146 -4.84 -11.17 -3.73
CA LEU A 146 -4.19 -9.87 -3.60
C LEU A 146 -4.62 -9.23 -2.28
N ASP A 147 -3.79 -9.42 -1.24
CA ASP A 147 -4.07 -9.06 0.15
C ASP A 147 -2.79 -8.47 0.79
N PRO A 148 -2.81 -7.22 1.27
CA PRO A 148 -1.65 -6.64 1.98
C PRO A 148 -1.21 -7.47 3.21
N MET A 149 -2.11 -8.23 3.84
CA MET A 149 -1.75 -9.12 4.94
C MET A 149 -0.78 -10.22 4.51
N ALA A 150 -0.77 -10.63 3.25
CA ALA A 150 0.17 -11.62 2.72
C ALA A 150 1.62 -11.10 2.82
N ILE A 151 1.83 -9.84 2.43
CA ILE A 151 3.14 -9.16 2.48
C ILE A 151 3.63 -9.10 3.92
N ARG A 152 2.78 -8.63 4.85
CA ARG A 152 3.12 -8.62 6.28
C ARG A 152 3.42 -10.02 6.82
N SER A 153 2.63 -11.01 6.46
CA SER A 153 2.80 -12.39 6.91
C SER A 153 4.11 -12.99 6.40
N PHE A 154 4.49 -12.68 5.16
CA PHE A 154 5.77 -13.05 4.59
C PHE A 154 6.93 -12.38 5.33
N VAL A 155 6.89 -11.06 5.53
CA VAL A 155 7.96 -10.34 6.26
C VAL A 155 8.12 -10.89 7.67
N ASN A 156 7.01 -11.10 8.40
CA ASN A 156 7.03 -11.71 9.74
C ASN A 156 7.64 -13.12 9.70
N TYR A 157 7.24 -13.94 8.73
CA TYR A 157 7.80 -15.28 8.57
C TYR A 157 9.31 -15.25 8.33
N ALA A 158 9.78 -14.35 7.45
CA ALA A 158 11.19 -14.21 7.13
C ALA A 158 12.00 -13.78 8.37
N VAL A 159 11.51 -12.82 9.15
CA VAL A 159 12.13 -12.42 10.43
C VAL A 159 12.27 -13.60 11.39
N ASP A 160 11.21 -14.40 11.54
CA ASP A 160 11.17 -15.51 12.50
C ASP A 160 11.96 -16.76 12.06
N ASN A 161 12.13 -16.97 10.75
CA ASN A 161 12.53 -18.28 10.21
C ASN A 161 13.71 -18.26 9.23
N TRP A 162 14.08 -17.11 8.65
CA TRP A 162 15.21 -17.02 7.73
C TRP A 162 16.51 -16.74 8.48
N ASN A 163 17.65 -17.13 7.88
CA ASN A 163 18.97 -16.86 8.45
C ASN A 163 19.99 -16.50 7.36
N PRO A 164 20.46 -15.25 7.28
CA PRO A 164 20.11 -14.13 8.18
C PRO A 164 18.66 -13.67 8.01
N ALA A 165 18.10 -13.14 9.09
CA ALA A 165 16.81 -12.46 9.07
C ALA A 165 16.92 -11.10 8.35
N PRO A 166 15.86 -10.64 7.65
CA PRO A 166 15.87 -9.34 7.00
C PRO A 166 15.97 -8.20 8.01
N PHE A 167 16.67 -7.14 7.60
CA PHE A 167 16.72 -5.85 8.32
C PHE A 167 16.25 -4.68 7.44
N PHE A 168 16.40 -4.82 6.11
CA PHE A 168 15.90 -3.88 5.12
C PHE A 168 14.86 -4.55 4.22
N VAL A 169 13.73 -3.89 4.05
CA VAL A 169 12.69 -4.26 3.09
C VAL A 169 12.50 -3.12 2.10
N LEU A 170 12.70 -3.38 0.81
CA LEU A 170 12.39 -2.42 -0.25
C LEU A 170 11.22 -2.93 -1.08
N LEU A 171 10.21 -2.10 -1.26
CA LEU A 171 9.09 -2.36 -2.15
C LEU A 171 9.35 -1.67 -3.50
N ILE A 172 9.26 -2.39 -4.62
CA ILE A 172 9.34 -1.80 -5.96
C ILE A 172 8.01 -2.03 -6.68
N GLY A 173 7.31 -0.93 -6.92
CA GLY A 173 6.01 -0.90 -7.58
C GLY A 173 5.04 0.04 -6.87
N ASP A 174 4.22 0.72 -7.66
CA ASP A 174 3.21 1.63 -7.15
C ASP A 174 1.97 0.88 -6.64
N GLY A 175 1.22 1.54 -5.76
CA GLY A 175 0.07 0.99 -5.07
C GLY A 175 -1.07 1.98 -4.96
N THR A 176 -2.28 1.46 -4.82
CA THR A 176 -3.48 2.26 -4.56
C THR A 176 -4.22 1.73 -3.34
N TYR A 177 -4.82 2.65 -2.60
CA TYR A 177 -5.70 2.30 -1.49
C TYR A 177 -6.95 1.54 -1.98
N ASP A 178 -7.38 1.79 -3.22
CA ASP A 178 -8.48 1.07 -3.88
C ASP A 178 -8.00 -0.16 -4.67
N TYR A 179 -7.07 -0.94 -4.11
CA TYR A 179 -6.44 -2.06 -4.82
C TYR A 179 -7.40 -3.17 -5.29
N LYS A 180 -8.63 -3.23 -4.74
CA LYS A 180 -9.71 -4.13 -5.19
C LYS A 180 -10.60 -3.52 -6.27
N ASN A 181 -10.34 -2.27 -6.65
CA ASN A 181 -11.14 -1.47 -7.57
C ASN A 181 -12.63 -1.43 -7.19
N ASN A 182 -12.91 -1.21 -5.90
CA ASN A 182 -14.27 -1.09 -5.38
C ASN A 182 -14.96 0.18 -5.88
N SER A 183 -14.19 1.23 -6.19
CA SER A 183 -14.72 2.48 -6.79
C SER A 183 -15.10 2.31 -8.27
N GLY A 184 -14.53 1.32 -8.96
CA GLY A 184 -14.61 1.19 -10.42
C GLY A 184 -13.69 2.13 -11.19
N SER A 185 -12.90 2.97 -10.50
CA SER A 185 -11.98 3.95 -11.07
C SER A 185 -10.58 3.89 -10.46
N SER A 186 -10.18 2.74 -9.91
CA SER A 186 -8.84 2.58 -9.33
C SER A 186 -7.74 2.81 -10.37
N HIS A 187 -6.64 3.39 -9.91
CA HIS A 187 -5.38 3.44 -10.63
C HIS A 187 -4.74 2.04 -10.72
N ALA A 188 -3.66 1.95 -11.51
CA ALA A 188 -2.85 0.75 -11.59
C ALA A 188 -2.28 0.38 -10.20
N ASN A 189 -2.18 -0.91 -9.93
CA ASN A 189 -1.77 -1.44 -8.64
C ASN A 189 -0.85 -2.64 -8.85
N TRP A 190 0.42 -2.47 -8.52
CA TRP A 190 1.41 -3.56 -8.54
C TRP A 190 1.59 -4.15 -7.14
N MET A 191 1.48 -3.30 -6.11
CA MET A 191 1.57 -3.73 -4.73
C MET A 191 0.81 -2.76 -3.83
N PRO A 192 -0.22 -3.21 -3.11
CA PRO A 192 -1.03 -2.32 -2.28
C PRO A 192 -0.19 -1.70 -1.16
N ALA A 193 -0.55 -0.48 -0.76
CA ALA A 193 -0.19 0.04 0.55
C ALA A 193 -1.23 -0.43 1.58
N PHE A 194 -0.86 -0.49 2.87
CA PHE A 194 -1.86 -0.68 3.92
C PHE A 194 -2.58 0.64 4.18
N GLN A 195 -3.91 0.62 4.29
CA GLN A 195 -4.70 1.81 4.60
C GLN A 195 -5.38 1.65 5.96
N ASP A 196 -5.27 2.68 6.80
CA ASP A 196 -6.10 2.86 8.00
C ASP A 196 -6.71 4.27 7.99
N GLY A 197 -8.03 4.34 8.04
CA GLY A 197 -8.79 5.57 7.86
C GLY A 197 -8.48 6.26 6.52
N ILE A 198 -7.95 7.48 6.59
CA ILE A 198 -7.62 8.32 5.41
C ILE A 198 -6.13 8.23 5.02
N SER A 199 -5.36 7.39 5.68
CA SER A 199 -3.91 7.36 5.55
C SER A 199 -3.42 5.99 5.09
N THR A 200 -2.34 6.02 4.31
CA THR A 200 -1.66 4.84 3.77
C THR A 200 -0.26 4.73 4.36
N TYR A 201 0.15 3.51 4.70
CA TYR A 201 1.34 3.21 5.47
C TYR A 201 2.04 1.98 4.89
N ASP A 202 3.34 2.07 4.65
CA ASP A 202 4.15 0.89 4.32
C ASP A 202 4.81 0.32 5.58
N GLU A 203 5.11 1.16 6.58
CA GLU A 203 5.75 0.74 7.82
C GLU A 203 4.92 -0.27 8.60
N TRP A 204 3.61 -0.36 8.34
CA TRP A 204 2.76 -1.42 8.87
C TRP A 204 3.22 -2.83 8.47
N TYR A 205 3.87 -3.02 7.32
CA TYR A 205 4.40 -4.32 6.89
C TYR A 205 5.56 -4.82 7.75
N VAL A 206 6.24 -3.91 8.44
CA VAL A 206 7.45 -4.18 9.24
C VAL A 206 7.26 -3.91 10.73
N ARG A 207 6.01 -3.79 11.20
CA ARG A 207 5.66 -3.83 12.64
C ARG A 207 5.48 -5.29 13.04
N ILE A 208 6.47 -5.90 13.67
CA ILE A 208 6.58 -7.33 13.94
C ILE A 208 6.39 -7.62 15.43
N GLU A 209 7.16 -6.96 16.29
CA GLU A 209 7.15 -7.20 17.74
C GLU A 209 6.49 -6.05 18.52
N GLY A 210 6.42 -6.16 19.85
CA GLY A 210 6.11 -5.02 20.73
C GLY A 210 4.63 -4.62 20.88
N GLN A 211 3.72 -5.04 19.99
CA GLN A 211 2.32 -4.55 19.96
C GLN A 211 2.25 -3.01 19.96
N ASP A 212 3.11 -2.38 19.18
CA ASP A 212 3.19 -0.93 19.06
C ASP A 212 3.13 -0.46 17.59
N VAL A 213 3.39 0.82 17.37
CA VAL A 213 3.30 1.47 16.06
C VAL A 213 4.66 1.70 15.41
N PHE A 214 5.75 1.25 16.05
CA PHE A 214 7.10 1.47 15.58
C PHE A 214 7.53 0.35 14.63
N PRO A 215 8.19 0.68 13.50
CA PRO A 215 8.74 -0.33 12.61
C PRO A 215 9.95 -1.02 13.27
N ASP A 216 10.02 -2.34 13.14
CA ASP A 216 11.15 -3.16 13.61
C ASP A 216 12.22 -3.34 12.53
N LEU A 217 11.87 -3.09 11.26
CA LEU A 217 12.76 -3.14 10.11
C LEU A 217 12.76 -1.81 9.36
N ALA A 218 13.85 -1.49 8.68
CA ALA A 218 13.90 -0.36 7.77
C ALA A 218 13.10 -0.69 6.49
N ILE A 219 12.12 0.15 6.16
CA ILE A 219 11.31 -0.01 4.94
C ILE A 219 11.41 1.22 4.03
N GLY A 220 11.36 0.99 2.73
CA GLY A 220 11.18 2.02 1.73
C GLY A 220 10.40 1.51 0.52
N ARG A 221 9.86 2.42 -0.29
CA ARG A 221 9.19 2.10 -1.54
C ARG A 221 9.75 2.93 -2.70
N LEU A 222 9.94 2.28 -3.84
CA LEU A 222 10.09 2.93 -5.15
C LEU A 222 8.73 2.84 -5.87
N PRO A 223 7.88 3.89 -5.81
CA PRO A 223 6.54 3.87 -6.40
C PRO A 223 6.65 4.10 -7.92
N VAL A 224 6.84 3.01 -8.66
CA VAL A 224 7.04 3.02 -10.12
C VAL A 224 5.87 2.39 -10.84
N GLN A 225 5.52 2.96 -11.99
CA GLN A 225 4.40 2.54 -12.81
C GLN A 225 4.83 1.96 -14.17
N SER A 226 6.14 1.88 -14.43
CA SER A 226 6.69 1.26 -15.63
C SER A 226 8.13 0.78 -15.42
N ALA A 227 8.56 -0.21 -16.21
CA ALA A 227 9.92 -0.73 -16.19
C ALA A 227 10.97 0.38 -16.42
N GLN A 228 10.67 1.36 -17.27
CA GLN A 228 11.56 2.49 -17.53
C GLN A 228 11.71 3.41 -16.31
N GLN A 229 10.62 3.67 -15.57
CA GLN A 229 10.70 4.43 -14.33
C GLN A 229 11.49 3.67 -13.26
N ALA A 230 11.30 2.35 -13.17
CA ALA A 230 12.05 1.47 -12.27
C ALA A 230 13.56 1.53 -12.56
N GLU A 231 13.93 1.33 -13.82
CA GLU A 231 15.33 1.42 -14.26
C GLU A 231 15.93 2.81 -13.98
N GLY A 232 15.22 3.89 -14.32
CA GLY A 232 15.72 5.24 -14.09
C GLY A 232 15.90 5.62 -12.61
N LEU A 233 15.05 5.11 -11.71
CA LEU A 233 15.23 5.31 -10.27
C LEU A 233 16.36 4.47 -9.70
N VAL A 234 16.45 3.19 -10.08
CA VAL A 234 17.54 2.30 -9.64
C VAL A 234 18.90 2.84 -10.11
N ASP A 235 18.99 3.29 -11.35
CA ASP A 235 20.22 3.85 -11.90
C ASP A 235 20.66 5.10 -11.14
N LYS A 236 19.71 5.98 -10.82
CA LYS A 236 19.98 7.16 -10.00
C LYS A 236 20.51 6.78 -8.61
N LEU A 237 19.98 5.74 -7.97
CA LEU A 237 20.47 5.25 -6.68
C LEU A 237 21.90 4.72 -6.79
N ILE A 238 22.17 3.88 -7.79
CA ILE A 238 23.51 3.30 -8.02
C ILE A 238 24.53 4.39 -8.39
N ASP A 239 24.13 5.36 -9.23
CA ASP A 239 25.00 6.46 -9.65
C ASP A 239 25.35 7.38 -8.48
N TYR A 240 24.35 7.74 -7.66
CA TYR A 240 24.57 8.48 -6.42
C TYR A 240 25.53 7.74 -5.49
N ASP A 241 25.42 6.42 -5.45
CA ASP A 241 26.21 5.59 -4.58
C ASP A 241 27.68 5.44 -5.01
N ARG A 242 27.91 5.27 -6.31
CA ARG A 242 29.23 4.95 -6.88
C ARG A 242 30.05 6.20 -7.19
N GLN A 243 29.43 7.21 -7.77
CA GLN A 243 30.11 8.36 -8.36
C GLN A 243 29.22 9.60 -8.27
N PRO A 244 28.89 10.07 -7.06
CA PRO A 244 28.13 11.30 -6.94
C PRO A 244 28.95 12.44 -7.57
N GLU A 245 28.31 13.30 -8.37
CA GLU A 245 28.94 14.49 -8.92
C GLU A 245 29.52 15.32 -7.76
N VAL A 246 30.84 15.54 -7.74
CA VAL A 246 31.44 16.30 -6.64
C VAL A 246 31.10 17.78 -6.81
N GLY A 247 30.50 18.38 -5.79
CA GLY A 247 30.14 19.79 -5.86
C GLY A 247 29.57 20.36 -4.56
N PRO A 248 29.34 21.68 -4.51
CA PRO A 248 28.83 22.37 -3.32
C PRO A 248 27.48 21.84 -2.81
N TRP A 249 26.71 21.16 -3.67
CA TRP A 249 25.45 20.56 -3.28
C TRP A 249 25.62 19.52 -2.16
N GLN A 250 26.76 18.83 -2.09
CA GLN A 250 27.04 17.77 -1.11
C GLN A 250 27.09 18.28 0.34
N THR A 251 27.30 19.57 0.56
CA THR A 251 27.26 20.17 1.91
C THR A 251 26.06 21.07 2.11
N ARG A 252 25.23 21.30 1.08
CA ARG A 252 24.13 22.26 1.14
C ARG A 252 22.85 21.63 1.70
N MET A 253 22.23 22.31 2.66
CA MET A 253 20.87 22.03 3.11
C MET A 253 19.94 23.18 2.72
N LEU A 254 18.92 22.89 1.92
CA LEU A 254 17.85 23.83 1.59
C LEU A 254 16.68 23.65 2.55
N LEU A 255 16.46 24.63 3.43
CA LEU A 255 15.33 24.66 4.34
C LEU A 255 14.26 25.62 3.86
N VAL A 256 13.10 25.08 3.51
CA VAL A 256 11.96 25.79 2.96
C VAL A 256 10.82 25.83 3.98
N SER A 257 10.26 27.02 4.22
CA SER A 257 9.06 27.16 5.04
C SER A 257 7.93 27.76 4.22
N ASP A 258 6.71 27.39 4.59
CA ASP A 258 5.49 27.94 4.01
C ASP A 258 5.33 29.45 4.23
N ASP A 259 4.28 30.01 3.61
CA ASP A 259 3.82 31.37 3.87
C ASP A 259 3.26 31.54 5.30
N LEU A 260 3.05 32.80 5.70
CA LEU A 260 2.44 33.14 7.00
C LEU A 260 0.92 33.17 6.98
N THR A 261 0.29 33.00 5.81
CA THR A 261 -1.16 33.13 5.65
C THR A 261 -1.64 32.18 4.57
N ASN A 262 -2.78 31.55 4.79
CA ASN A 262 -3.49 30.83 3.73
C ASN A 262 -4.12 31.83 2.74
N PRO A 263 -3.85 31.76 1.42
CA PRO A 263 -4.49 32.64 0.44
C PRO A 263 -6.02 32.52 0.39
N SER A 264 -6.58 31.43 0.92
CA SER A 264 -8.02 31.19 1.05
C SER A 264 -8.62 31.77 2.33
N ASP A 265 -7.81 31.99 3.37
CA ASP A 265 -8.19 32.70 4.59
C ASP A 265 -7.06 33.66 5.04
N PRO A 266 -6.93 34.84 4.40
CA PRO A 266 -5.80 35.74 4.64
C PRO A 266 -5.74 36.36 6.05
N ASN A 267 -6.78 36.19 6.86
CA ASN A 267 -6.81 36.68 8.22
C ASN A 267 -6.25 35.68 9.23
N ASP A 268 -6.11 34.41 8.83
CA ASP A 268 -5.50 33.39 9.65
C ASP A 268 -3.98 33.42 9.46
N LEU A 269 -3.26 33.71 10.56
CA LEU A 269 -1.81 33.78 10.57
C LEU A 269 -1.25 32.45 11.04
N GLU A 270 -0.37 31.87 10.22
CA GLU A 270 0.21 30.54 10.40
C GLU A 270 1.73 30.61 10.63
N PRO A 271 2.23 31.30 11.68
CA PRO A 271 3.66 31.51 11.88
C PRO A 271 4.42 30.24 12.29
N PHE A 272 3.71 29.14 12.54
CA PHE A 272 4.28 27.91 13.09
C PHE A 272 5.25 27.23 12.12
N PHE A 273 4.97 27.21 10.80
CA PHE A 273 5.92 26.64 9.84
C PHE A 273 7.26 27.39 9.81
N LEU A 274 7.21 28.72 9.80
CA LEU A 274 8.41 29.55 9.87
C LEU A 274 9.13 29.37 11.20
N ARG A 275 8.39 29.30 12.31
CA ARG A 275 8.95 29.08 13.65
C ARG A 275 9.64 27.72 13.74
N ASP A 276 9.04 26.66 13.24
CA ASP A 276 9.59 25.31 13.26
C ASP A 276 10.82 25.20 12.37
N ALA A 277 10.81 25.84 11.18
CA ALA A 277 11.99 25.98 10.35
C ALA A 277 13.12 26.75 11.06
N GLU A 278 12.81 27.83 11.78
CA GLU A 278 13.81 28.57 12.56
C GLU A 278 14.35 27.75 13.75
N ILE A 279 13.51 26.93 14.40
CA ILE A 279 13.95 26.00 15.46
C ILE A 279 14.89 24.94 14.86
N MET A 280 14.50 24.31 13.75
CA MET A 280 15.33 23.35 13.02
C MET A 280 16.70 23.95 12.69
N ALA A 281 16.69 25.11 12.04
CA ALA A 281 17.90 25.83 11.64
C ALA A 281 18.84 26.18 12.80
N ARG A 282 18.31 26.44 13.99
CA ARG A 282 19.11 26.89 15.15
C ARG A 282 19.62 25.75 16.02
N PHE A 283 18.89 24.64 16.09
CA PHE A 283 19.12 23.62 17.11
C PHE A 283 19.42 22.23 16.55
N PHE A 284 19.09 21.96 15.28
CA PHE A 284 19.14 20.60 14.72
C PHE A 284 19.99 20.48 13.46
N VAL A 285 20.28 21.58 12.75
CA VAL A 285 21.16 21.55 11.58
C VAL A 285 22.62 21.46 12.03
N PRO A 286 23.39 20.45 11.55
CA PRO A 286 24.81 20.35 11.82
C PRO A 286 25.59 21.59 11.35
N GLU A 287 26.56 22.04 12.14
CA GLU A 287 27.37 23.24 11.83
C GLU A 287 28.17 23.12 10.53
N ASP A 288 28.48 21.88 10.09
CA ASP A 288 29.25 21.60 8.87
C ASP A 288 28.43 21.68 7.57
N LEU A 289 27.10 21.86 7.66
CA LEU A 289 26.24 22.03 6.49
C LEU A 289 26.06 23.52 6.13
N ASP A 290 26.15 23.82 4.83
CA ASP A 290 25.79 25.11 4.25
C ASP A 290 24.26 25.26 4.22
N LEU A 291 23.71 25.86 5.29
CA LEU A 291 22.28 26.08 5.42
C LEU A 291 21.79 27.26 4.57
N VAL A 292 20.97 26.96 3.57
CA VAL A 292 20.25 27.92 2.75
C VAL A 292 18.78 27.96 3.16
N LYS A 293 18.30 29.14 3.59
CA LYS A 293 16.91 29.36 4.00
C LYS A 293 16.09 29.99 2.89
N LEU A 294 14.98 29.37 2.50
CA LEU A 294 13.99 29.91 1.56
C LEU A 294 12.63 29.96 2.25
N TYR A 295 12.25 31.14 2.74
CA TYR A 295 10.95 31.32 3.40
C TYR A 295 9.99 32.00 2.44
N ILE A 296 8.93 31.28 2.05
CA ILE A 296 7.91 31.73 1.08
C ILE A 296 7.28 33.06 1.53
N ALA A 297 7.14 33.25 2.84
CA ALA A 297 6.72 34.49 3.49
C ALA A 297 7.50 35.75 3.09
N ARG A 298 8.77 35.63 2.66
CA ARG A 298 9.59 36.79 2.28
C ARG A 298 9.30 37.33 0.88
N PHE A 299 8.50 36.62 0.09
CA PHE A 299 8.21 36.99 -1.28
C PHE A 299 6.81 37.65 -1.37
N PRO A 300 6.64 38.63 -2.28
CA PRO A 300 5.35 39.29 -2.47
C PRO A 300 4.34 38.34 -3.11
N MET A 301 3.07 38.46 -2.68
CA MET A 301 1.94 37.78 -3.31
C MET A 301 1.57 38.46 -4.64
N GLU A 302 1.37 37.66 -5.68
CA GLU A 302 0.90 38.09 -7.00
C GLU A 302 -0.40 37.31 -7.32
N GLY A 303 -1.55 37.91 -7.03
CA GLY A 303 -2.84 37.21 -7.10
C GLY A 303 -2.99 36.21 -5.95
N ARG A 304 -2.91 34.92 -6.25
CA ARG A 304 -2.98 33.81 -5.27
C ARG A 304 -1.68 32.99 -5.18
N THR A 305 -0.62 33.42 -5.86
CA THR A 305 0.65 32.69 -5.94
C THR A 305 1.82 33.61 -5.62
N LYS A 306 3.01 33.02 -5.44
CA LYS A 306 4.27 33.75 -5.27
C LYS A 306 5.30 33.34 -6.32
N PRO A 307 5.19 33.83 -7.57
CA PRO A 307 6.05 33.43 -8.67
C PRO A 307 7.54 33.59 -8.36
N LYS A 308 7.93 34.68 -7.67
CA LYS A 308 9.34 34.90 -7.28
C LYS A 308 9.86 33.89 -6.27
N ALA A 309 8.99 33.39 -5.37
CA ALA A 309 9.35 32.32 -4.44
C ALA A 309 9.56 31.02 -5.21
N ARG A 310 8.62 30.68 -6.11
CA ARG A 310 8.69 29.51 -6.98
C ARG A 310 9.96 29.51 -7.82
N ASP A 311 10.25 30.62 -8.49
CA ASP A 311 11.42 30.74 -9.36
C ASP A 311 12.73 30.60 -8.55
N GLU A 312 12.79 31.17 -7.35
CA GLU A 312 13.91 30.97 -6.43
C GLU A 312 14.02 29.50 -5.97
N PHE A 313 12.90 28.84 -5.64
CA PHE A 313 12.88 27.44 -5.25
C PHE A 313 13.41 26.54 -6.37
N ILE A 314 12.89 26.68 -7.59
CA ILE A 314 13.33 25.93 -8.77
C ILE A 314 14.82 26.18 -9.04
N ARG A 315 15.29 27.42 -8.91
CA ARG A 315 16.71 27.75 -9.06
C ARG A 315 17.56 27.02 -8.03
N ARG A 316 17.19 27.06 -6.74
CA ARG A 316 17.92 26.40 -5.65
C ARG A 316 17.89 24.88 -5.76
N PHE A 317 16.76 24.32 -6.18
CA PHE A 317 16.61 22.90 -6.45
C PHE A 317 17.58 22.46 -7.57
N ASN A 318 17.63 23.21 -8.66
CA ASN A 318 18.53 22.93 -9.79
C ASN A 318 20.01 23.20 -9.48
N GLU A 319 20.34 24.04 -8.51
CA GLU A 319 21.71 24.24 -8.00
C GLU A 319 22.21 23.08 -7.14
N GLY A 320 21.33 22.13 -6.79
CA GLY A 320 21.61 20.96 -5.98
C GLY A 320 21.65 21.27 -4.48
N SER A 321 21.12 20.34 -3.68
CA SER A 321 21.23 20.30 -2.22
C SER A 321 21.28 18.85 -1.76
N LEU A 322 22.10 18.55 -0.75
CA LEU A 322 22.17 17.23 -0.13
C LEU A 322 20.86 16.90 0.57
N ILE A 323 20.34 17.89 1.30
CA ILE A 323 19.09 17.80 2.06
C ILE A 323 18.19 18.94 1.62
N LEU A 324 16.96 18.61 1.25
CA LEU A 324 15.87 19.57 1.11
C LEU A 324 14.82 19.23 2.15
N THR A 325 14.47 20.19 2.99
CA THR A 325 13.38 20.05 3.96
C THR A 325 12.35 21.13 3.69
N TYR A 326 11.10 20.72 3.52
CA TYR A 326 9.95 21.61 3.43
C TYR A 326 9.07 21.47 4.66
N VAL A 327 8.67 22.59 5.25
CA VAL A 327 7.77 22.66 6.39
C VAL A 327 6.59 23.55 5.99
N GLY A 328 5.43 22.94 5.77
CA GLY A 328 4.27 23.68 5.24
C GLY A 328 3.13 22.79 4.76
N HIS A 329 2.18 23.43 4.09
CA HIS A 329 1.05 22.77 3.45
C HIS A 329 1.46 22.08 2.15
N GLY A 330 0.78 20.98 1.84
CA GLY A 330 0.90 20.31 0.56
C GLY A 330 -0.36 19.52 0.26
N ASN A 331 -0.50 19.15 -0.99
CA ASN A 331 -1.45 18.13 -1.42
C ASN A 331 -0.70 17.09 -2.27
N PRO A 332 -1.36 16.03 -2.77
CA PRO A 332 -0.71 14.98 -3.53
C PRO A 332 0.04 15.44 -4.81
N GLU A 333 -0.28 16.62 -5.34
CA GLU A 333 0.22 17.13 -6.62
C GLU A 333 1.00 18.45 -6.49
N VAL A 334 0.91 19.15 -5.35
CA VAL A 334 1.41 20.53 -5.22
C VAL A 334 2.09 20.76 -3.88
N LEU A 335 3.26 21.40 -3.94
CA LEU A 335 3.96 21.94 -2.77
C LEU A 335 3.53 23.41 -2.52
N ALA A 336 3.05 23.69 -1.31
CA ALA A 336 2.48 24.97 -0.86
C ALA A 336 1.22 25.44 -1.61
N HIS A 337 0.38 26.24 -0.93
CA HIS A 337 -0.79 26.87 -1.58
C HIS A 337 -0.38 27.80 -2.73
N GLU A 338 0.83 28.38 -2.66
CA GLU A 338 1.40 29.33 -3.62
C GLU A 338 1.91 28.66 -4.91
N GLN A 339 1.76 27.33 -5.05
CA GLN A 339 2.15 26.53 -6.22
C GLN A 339 3.65 26.56 -6.52
N MET A 340 4.45 26.16 -5.52
CA MET A 340 5.91 26.20 -5.60
C MET A 340 6.50 25.09 -6.48
N PHE A 341 5.78 23.98 -6.58
CA PHE A 341 6.09 22.87 -7.48
C PHE A 341 4.78 22.17 -7.82
N VAL A 342 4.53 21.94 -9.12
CA VAL A 342 3.31 21.36 -9.70
C VAL A 342 3.72 20.30 -10.71
#